data_AF-A0A9P5RTV1-F1
#
_entry.id   AF-A0A9P5RTV1-F1
#
_cell.length_a   1.000
_cell.length_b   1.000
_cell.length_c   1.000
_cell.angle_alpha   90.00
_cell.angle_beta   90.00
_cell.angle_gamma   90.00
#
_symmetry.space_group_name_H-M   'P 1'
#
loop_
_entity.id
_entity.type
_entity.pdbx_description
1 polymer ?
#
loop_
_entity_poly.entity_id
_entity_poly.type
_entity_poly.pdbx_seq_one_letter_code
_entity_poly.pdbx_strand_id
1 'polypeptide(L)'
;MQSNEPQERTQAIRPVYTNNGVPPSPPPPPSVSSEIVHIDIHSDPSGKDIVLWEDILVAFKDAANIRNGTRIIPFLKDASFKTLEPLRIVAMPETVLDVYVESHLTRTETTTFQLQQDPPPTYEVATATSVSPTQNTAHDSVDTVTPIVSTSSTTSTSQSPLLPPEVQSVLVDIIAQAYRGDTAAQIRLGTAYKKGGYGLTQDYKLAMKWFLLAVKTKDENNAIAQSNIASLYEHGQGVVQDMSEALNWYVKAAEQGRVLAQLKAGECTINIDGKADYAKALPWFLKAAEQGNSEAQYKAAMLYNNGQGVSRDMSKAMYWYDQAAKRGHTMATDNLAFLKSRGYAVPATK
;
A
#
# COMPACT_ATOMS: atom_id res chain seq x y z
N MET A 1 -41.58 -38.51 -17.57
CA MET A 1 -40.15 -38.52 -17.88
C MET A 1 -39.79 -37.11 -18.31
N GLN A 2 -39.21 -36.32 -17.42
CA GLN A 2 -38.64 -35.02 -17.81
C GLN A 2 -37.40 -35.33 -18.66
N SER A 3 -37.43 -34.88 -19.91
CA SER A 3 -36.29 -34.87 -20.80
C SER A 3 -35.20 -33.99 -20.18
N ASN A 4 -34.09 -34.59 -19.74
CA ASN A 4 -32.87 -33.85 -19.48
C ASN A 4 -32.35 -33.34 -20.83
N GLU A 5 -32.77 -32.14 -21.22
CA GLU A 5 -32.01 -31.37 -22.20
C GLU A 5 -30.58 -31.18 -21.66
N PRO A 6 -29.55 -31.27 -22.53
CA PRO A 6 -28.19 -30.96 -22.10
C PRO A 6 -28.16 -29.49 -21.67
N GLN A 7 -27.98 -29.24 -20.37
CA GLN A 7 -27.72 -27.90 -19.88
C GLN A 7 -26.48 -27.36 -20.60
N GLU A 8 -26.59 -26.17 -21.18
CA GLU A 8 -25.47 -25.52 -21.83
C GLU A 8 -24.37 -25.24 -20.79
N ARG A 9 -23.14 -25.59 -21.16
CA ARG A 9 -21.99 -25.53 -20.26
C ARG A 9 -20.83 -24.81 -20.91
N THR A 10 -20.04 -24.16 -20.08
CA THR A 10 -18.75 -23.56 -20.43
C THR A 10 -17.64 -24.36 -19.77
N GLN A 11 -16.44 -24.35 -20.33
CA GLN A 11 -15.28 -25.02 -19.73
C GLN A 11 -14.53 -24.06 -18.83
N ALA A 12 -14.33 -24.41 -17.56
CA ALA A 12 -13.43 -23.72 -16.65
C ALA A 12 -12.20 -24.59 -16.41
N ILE A 13 -11.03 -24.05 -16.73
CA ILE A 13 -9.77 -24.77 -16.72
C ILE A 13 -8.86 -24.13 -15.68
N ARG A 14 -8.29 -24.95 -14.80
CA ARG A 14 -7.17 -24.56 -13.93
C ARG A 14 -5.88 -25.10 -14.53
N PRO A 15 -5.14 -24.28 -15.30
CA PRO A 15 -3.86 -24.67 -15.88
C PRO A 15 -2.76 -24.79 -14.83
N VAL A 16 -1.92 -25.81 -14.96
CA VAL A 16 -0.72 -25.99 -14.12
C VAL A 16 0.45 -25.29 -14.81
N TYR A 17 0.84 -24.12 -14.29
CA TYR A 17 1.99 -23.38 -14.81
C TYR A 17 3.31 -23.87 -14.22
N THR A 18 4.32 -24.04 -15.08
CA THR A 18 5.70 -24.34 -14.67
C THR A 18 6.54 -23.10 -14.38
N ASN A 19 6.04 -21.89 -14.69
CA ASN A 19 6.78 -20.63 -14.50
C ASN A 19 6.03 -19.63 -13.61
N ASN A 20 6.80 -19.03 -12.69
CA ASN A 20 6.40 -18.28 -11.50
C ASN A 20 5.61 -16.98 -11.78
N GLY A 21 4.27 -17.05 -11.70
CA GLY A 21 3.45 -15.93 -11.25
C GLY A 21 2.87 -14.96 -12.29
N VAL A 22 3.09 -15.17 -13.59
CA VAL A 22 2.38 -14.41 -14.65
C VAL A 22 1.84 -15.37 -15.70
N PRO A 23 0.52 -15.36 -15.99
CA PRO A 23 -0.04 -16.19 -17.04
C PRO A 23 0.48 -15.77 -18.43
N PRO A 24 0.93 -16.72 -19.28
CA PRO A 24 1.32 -16.39 -20.64
C PRO A 24 0.13 -15.86 -21.46
N SER A 25 0.41 -14.93 -22.38
CA SER A 25 -0.53 -14.47 -23.40
C SER A 25 0.05 -14.74 -24.80
N PRO A 26 -0.60 -15.54 -25.65
CA PRO A 26 -1.93 -16.19 -25.46
C PRO A 26 -1.92 -17.34 -24.43
N PRO A 27 -3.09 -17.78 -23.93
CA PRO A 27 -3.21 -18.96 -23.08
C PRO A 27 -2.51 -20.16 -23.72
N PRO A 28 -1.70 -20.91 -22.96
CA PRO A 28 -1.23 -22.20 -23.47
C PRO A 28 -2.44 -23.14 -23.62
N PRO A 29 -2.42 -24.03 -24.61
CA PRO A 29 -3.46 -25.06 -24.71
C PRO A 29 -3.50 -25.86 -23.40
N PRO A 30 -4.69 -26.32 -22.96
CA PRO A 30 -4.83 -27.09 -21.74
C PRO A 30 -3.89 -28.31 -21.79
N SER A 31 -3.03 -28.42 -20.78
CA SER A 31 -2.14 -29.57 -20.61
C SER A 31 -2.90 -30.75 -20.02
N VAL A 32 -2.33 -31.96 -20.14
CA VAL A 32 -2.86 -33.18 -19.47
C VAL A 32 -2.94 -33.01 -17.94
N SER A 33 -2.15 -32.11 -17.37
CA SER A 33 -2.15 -31.79 -15.94
C SER A 33 -3.19 -30.73 -15.53
N SER A 34 -3.89 -30.11 -16.48
CA SER A 34 -4.90 -29.09 -16.18
C SER A 34 -6.16 -29.73 -15.60
N GLU A 35 -6.69 -29.13 -14.53
CA GLU A 35 -7.99 -29.53 -13.97
C GLU A 35 -9.09 -28.84 -14.80
N ILE A 36 -9.96 -29.62 -15.45
CA ILE A 36 -11.03 -29.11 -16.33
C ILE A 36 -12.38 -29.43 -15.70
N VAL A 37 -13.19 -28.40 -15.45
CA VAL A 37 -14.53 -28.51 -14.90
C VAL A 37 -15.51 -27.81 -15.84
N HIS A 38 -16.68 -28.43 -16.09
CA HIS A 38 -17.73 -27.77 -16.86
C HIS A 38 -18.65 -27.02 -15.90
N ILE A 39 -18.86 -25.74 -16.17
CA ILE A 39 -19.69 -24.86 -15.36
C ILE A 39 -20.97 -24.54 -16.13
N ASP A 40 -22.10 -24.60 -15.44
CA ASP A 40 -23.40 -24.31 -16.03
C ASP A 40 -23.52 -22.84 -16.45
N ILE A 41 -24.21 -22.61 -17.57
CA ILE A 41 -24.53 -21.28 -18.07
C ILE A 41 -25.94 -20.90 -17.61
N HIS A 42 -26.08 -19.65 -17.17
CA HIS A 42 -27.34 -19.04 -16.77
C HIS A 42 -27.67 -17.89 -17.71
N SER A 43 -28.94 -17.48 -17.73
CA SER A 43 -29.36 -16.26 -18.40
C SER A 43 -29.56 -15.13 -17.39
N ASP A 44 -28.95 -13.97 -17.64
CA ASP A 44 -29.21 -12.78 -16.83
C ASP A 44 -30.58 -12.15 -17.16
N PRO A 45 -31.08 -11.18 -16.38
CA PRO A 45 -32.39 -10.55 -16.64
C PRO A 45 -32.52 -9.86 -18.01
N SER A 46 -31.40 -9.63 -18.72
CA SER A 46 -31.37 -9.08 -20.08
C SER A 46 -31.28 -10.16 -21.16
N GLY A 47 -31.30 -11.44 -20.78
CA GLY A 47 -31.21 -12.59 -21.67
C GLY A 47 -29.80 -12.92 -22.14
N LYS A 48 -28.76 -12.42 -21.45
CA LYS A 48 -27.36 -12.74 -21.79
C LYS A 48 -26.88 -13.98 -21.06
N ASP A 49 -26.13 -14.81 -21.76
CA ASP A 49 -25.45 -15.97 -21.21
C ASP A 49 -24.33 -15.53 -20.26
N ILE A 50 -24.42 -16.02 -19.03
CA ILE A 50 -23.54 -15.70 -17.94
C ILE A 50 -23.14 -16.94 -17.17
N VAL A 51 -21.99 -16.87 -16.54
CA VAL A 51 -21.57 -17.81 -15.50
C VAL A 51 -21.51 -17.07 -14.18
N LEU A 52 -22.06 -17.69 -13.13
CA LEU A 52 -22.05 -17.13 -11.80
C LEU A 52 -20.72 -17.40 -11.12
N TRP A 53 -20.25 -16.41 -10.34
CA TRP A 53 -19.03 -16.57 -9.57
C TRP A 53 -19.12 -17.72 -8.56
N GLU A 54 -20.30 -17.96 -7.99
CA GLU A 54 -20.51 -19.05 -7.03
C GLU A 54 -20.26 -20.42 -7.66
N ASP A 55 -20.71 -20.67 -8.89
CA ASP A 55 -20.50 -21.96 -9.55
C ASP A 55 -19.01 -22.22 -9.80
N ILE A 56 -18.27 -21.17 -10.16
CA ILE A 56 -16.83 -21.27 -10.35
C ILE A 56 -16.12 -21.48 -9.00
N LEU A 57 -16.57 -20.83 -7.93
CA LEU A 57 -16.00 -21.01 -6.58
C LEU A 57 -16.39 -22.34 -5.94
N VAL A 58 -17.52 -22.94 -6.33
CA VAL A 58 -17.88 -24.32 -5.96
C VAL A 58 -16.86 -25.29 -6.56
N ALA A 59 -16.51 -25.10 -7.83
CA ALA A 59 -15.50 -25.90 -8.53
C ALA A 59 -14.08 -25.61 -8.04
N PHE A 60 -13.77 -24.33 -7.78
CA PHE A 60 -12.44 -23.83 -7.49
C PHE A 60 -12.48 -22.88 -6.29
N LYS A 61 -12.59 -23.45 -5.07
CA LYS A 61 -12.81 -22.70 -3.81
C LYS A 61 -11.78 -21.61 -3.51
N ASP A 62 -10.58 -21.76 -4.03
CA ASP A 62 -9.44 -20.89 -3.87
C ASP A 62 -9.20 -19.98 -5.10
N ALA A 63 -10.12 -19.98 -6.07
CA ALA A 63 -10.05 -19.09 -7.22
C ALA A 63 -9.98 -17.62 -6.78
N ALA A 64 -8.94 -16.95 -7.25
CA ALA A 64 -8.69 -15.54 -7.02
C ALA A 64 -8.98 -14.71 -8.27
N ASN A 65 -8.79 -15.28 -9.46
CA ASN A 65 -9.11 -14.61 -10.72
C ASN A 65 -9.61 -15.61 -11.77
N ILE A 66 -10.37 -15.10 -12.73
CA ILE A 66 -10.72 -15.79 -13.97
C ILE A 66 -10.22 -14.96 -15.15
N ARG A 67 -9.64 -15.62 -16.15
CA ARG A 67 -9.43 -15.00 -17.46
C ARG A 67 -10.47 -15.50 -18.44
N ASN A 68 -11.16 -14.57 -19.09
CA ASN A 68 -12.05 -14.81 -20.23
C ASN A 68 -11.47 -14.08 -21.46
N GLY A 69 -10.87 -14.84 -22.37
CA GLY A 69 -10.09 -14.30 -23.49
C GLY A 69 -8.92 -13.42 -23.01
N THR A 70 -8.97 -12.12 -23.31
CA THR A 70 -7.93 -11.15 -22.91
C THR A 70 -8.24 -10.38 -21.62
N ARG A 71 -9.40 -10.66 -20.99
CA ARG A 71 -9.87 -9.99 -19.77
C ARG A 71 -9.59 -10.85 -18.55
N ILE A 72 -9.00 -10.26 -17.52
CA ILE A 72 -8.79 -10.89 -16.20
C ILE A 72 -9.79 -10.26 -15.23
N ILE A 73 -10.55 -11.11 -14.56
CA ILE A 73 -11.66 -10.76 -13.67
C ILE A 73 -11.31 -11.33 -12.28
N PRO A 74 -10.95 -10.50 -11.30
CA PRO A 74 -10.67 -10.97 -9.94
C PRO A 74 -11.98 -11.28 -9.21
N PHE A 75 -11.97 -12.31 -8.39
CA PHE A 75 -13.03 -12.52 -7.41
C PHE A 75 -12.85 -11.53 -6.27
N LEU A 76 -13.71 -10.51 -6.23
CA LEU A 76 -13.74 -9.51 -5.17
C LEU A 76 -14.24 -10.14 -3.86
N LYS A 77 -13.50 -9.88 -2.78
CA LYS A 77 -13.82 -10.34 -1.42
C LYS A 77 -14.06 -9.14 -0.50
N ASP A 78 -14.96 -9.31 0.45
CA ASP A 78 -15.16 -8.37 1.55
C ASP A 78 -14.07 -8.48 2.63
N ALA A 79 -14.17 -7.67 3.69
CA ALA A 79 -13.24 -7.66 4.82
C ALA A 79 -13.09 -9.00 5.56
N SER A 80 -14.04 -9.91 5.37
CA SER A 80 -14.07 -11.23 6.00
C SER A 80 -13.62 -12.34 5.03
N PHE A 81 -13.03 -11.98 3.89
CA PHE A 81 -12.68 -12.90 2.79
C PHE A 81 -13.89 -13.62 2.19
N LYS A 82 -15.11 -13.14 2.43
CA LYS A 82 -16.31 -13.66 1.80
C LYS A 82 -16.46 -12.99 0.44
N THR A 83 -16.68 -13.78 -0.60
CA THR A 83 -16.92 -13.26 -1.96
C THR A 83 -18.14 -12.34 -1.95
N LEU A 84 -18.03 -11.18 -2.59
CA LEU A 84 -19.18 -10.28 -2.78
C LEU A 84 -20.20 -10.94 -3.71
N GLU A 85 -21.44 -11.11 -3.26
CA GLU A 85 -22.53 -11.80 -3.98
C GLU A 85 -23.25 -10.88 -5.01
N PRO A 86 -23.69 -11.40 -6.17
CA PRO A 86 -22.86 -12.04 -7.19
C PRO A 86 -22.57 -11.07 -8.35
N LEU A 87 -21.29 -10.99 -8.72
CA LEU A 87 -20.88 -10.54 -10.05
C LEU A 87 -21.04 -11.71 -11.03
N ARG A 88 -21.42 -11.41 -12.27
CA ARG A 88 -21.67 -12.36 -13.36
C ARG A 88 -20.62 -12.20 -14.46
N ILE A 89 -20.17 -13.29 -15.05
CA ILE A 89 -19.23 -13.25 -16.19
C ILE A 89 -20.00 -13.60 -17.44
N VAL A 90 -20.05 -12.68 -18.41
CA VAL A 90 -20.61 -13.00 -19.74
C VAL A 90 -19.72 -14.06 -20.39
N ALA A 91 -20.27 -15.24 -20.62
CA ALA A 91 -19.59 -16.37 -21.23
C ALA A 91 -20.59 -17.16 -22.06
N MET A 92 -20.24 -17.40 -23.32
CA MET A 92 -21.05 -18.19 -24.24
C MET A 92 -20.81 -19.68 -24.00
N PRO A 93 -21.71 -20.56 -24.48
CA PRO A 93 -21.43 -21.99 -24.59
C PRO A 93 -20.07 -22.23 -25.25
N GLU A 94 -19.33 -23.22 -24.73
CA GLU A 94 -17.97 -23.56 -25.20
C GLU A 94 -16.88 -22.50 -24.95
N THR A 95 -17.17 -21.42 -24.22
CA THR A 95 -16.10 -20.51 -23.75
C THR A 95 -15.18 -21.24 -22.78
N VAL A 96 -13.87 -20.97 -22.88
CA VAL A 96 -12.89 -21.46 -21.93
C VAL A 96 -12.52 -20.35 -20.95
N LEU A 97 -12.78 -20.58 -19.67
CA LEU A 97 -12.43 -19.70 -18.56
C LEU A 97 -11.17 -20.23 -17.87
N ASP A 98 -10.07 -19.48 -17.87
CA ASP A 98 -8.88 -19.88 -17.11
C ASP A 98 -8.99 -19.42 -15.67
N VAL A 99 -8.98 -20.35 -14.72
CA VAL A 99 -9.14 -20.09 -13.29
C VAL A 99 -7.77 -20.06 -12.60
N TYR A 100 -7.47 -18.96 -11.92
CA TYR A 100 -6.22 -18.72 -11.21
C TYR A 100 -6.44 -18.70 -9.71
N VAL A 101 -5.59 -19.42 -9.00
CA VAL A 101 -5.46 -19.38 -7.54
C VAL A 101 -4.39 -18.36 -7.15
N GLU A 102 -4.62 -17.63 -6.07
CA GLU A 102 -3.66 -16.65 -5.51
C GLU A 102 -2.27 -17.27 -5.23
N SER A 103 -2.22 -18.56 -4.89
CA SER A 103 -0.99 -19.32 -4.60
C SER A 103 -0.06 -19.45 -5.81
N HIS A 104 -0.59 -19.44 -7.03
CA HIS A 104 0.20 -19.47 -8.27
C HIS A 104 0.86 -18.13 -8.58
N LEU A 105 0.37 -17.03 -8.00
CA LEU A 105 1.01 -15.72 -8.05
C LEU A 105 2.08 -15.56 -6.95
N THR A 106 2.06 -16.42 -5.92
CA THR A 106 2.89 -16.26 -4.71
C THR A 106 3.90 -17.39 -4.46
N ARG A 107 4.11 -18.34 -5.38
CA ARG A 107 5.09 -19.41 -5.15
C ARG A 107 6.36 -19.24 -6.00
N THR A 108 7.25 -18.37 -5.52
CA THR A 108 8.64 -18.78 -5.34
C THR A 108 9.04 -18.45 -3.91
N GLU A 109 9.08 -19.54 -3.14
CA GLU A 109 9.72 -19.75 -1.85
C GLU A 109 9.28 -18.91 -0.65
N THR A 110 8.75 -19.64 0.33
CA THR A 110 8.98 -19.42 1.75
C THR A 110 10.49 -19.25 2.00
N THR A 111 11.02 -18.08 1.69
CA THR A 111 12.24 -17.62 2.35
C THR A 111 11.80 -17.21 3.73
N THR A 112 11.93 -18.11 4.69
CA THR A 112 12.30 -17.71 6.03
C THR A 112 13.50 -16.79 5.86
N PHE A 113 13.30 -15.47 5.85
CA PHE A 113 14.40 -14.50 5.81
C PHE A 113 15.08 -14.54 7.19
N GLN A 114 15.85 -15.61 7.42
CA GLN A 114 17.02 -15.53 8.26
C GLN A 114 18.04 -14.74 7.44
N LEU A 115 18.12 -13.44 7.69
CA LEU A 115 19.26 -12.64 7.27
C LEU A 115 20.49 -13.29 7.90
N GLN A 116 21.30 -13.91 7.06
CA GLN A 116 22.63 -14.37 7.40
C GLN A 116 23.38 -13.16 7.96
N GLN A 117 23.59 -13.18 9.28
CA GLN A 117 24.33 -12.16 10.00
C GLN A 117 25.78 -12.23 9.52
N ASP A 118 26.19 -11.29 8.69
CA ASP A 118 27.61 -10.93 8.71
C ASP A 118 27.89 -10.31 10.09
N PRO A 119 29.00 -10.72 10.76
CA PRO A 119 29.29 -10.22 12.09
C PRO A 119 29.48 -8.69 12.02
N PRO A 120 28.87 -7.92 12.95
CA PRO A 120 29.10 -6.49 13.01
C PRO A 120 30.58 -6.21 13.28
N PRO A 121 31.16 -5.13 12.70
CA PRO A 121 32.50 -4.70 13.07
C PRO A 121 32.56 -4.47 14.59
N THR A 122 33.51 -5.14 15.23
CA THR A 122 33.78 -5.05 16.67
C THR A 122 34.09 -3.60 17.06
N TYR A 123 33.22 -3.02 17.88
CA TYR A 123 33.52 -1.81 18.64
C TYR A 123 33.58 -2.18 20.12
N GLU A 124 34.74 -1.93 20.73
CA GLU A 124 35.02 -2.20 22.14
C GLU A 124 34.02 -1.50 23.06
N VAL A 125 33.47 -2.28 24.00
CA VAL A 125 32.57 -1.80 25.04
C VAL A 125 33.40 -1.32 26.23
N ALA A 126 33.37 -0.01 26.49
CA ALA A 126 33.74 0.52 27.80
C ALA A 126 32.53 0.39 28.74
N THR A 127 32.72 -0.39 29.81
CA THR A 127 31.75 -0.67 30.88
C THR A 127 31.51 0.53 31.79
N ALA A 128 30.24 0.81 32.13
CA ALA A 128 29.86 1.33 33.47
C ALA A 128 28.35 1.23 33.74
N THR A 129 28.01 0.27 34.60
CA THR A 129 27.20 0.36 35.83
C THR A 129 25.84 1.09 35.87
N SER A 130 24.81 0.28 36.18
CA SER A 130 23.54 0.50 36.90
C SER A 130 23.11 1.91 37.33
N VAL A 131 21.81 2.22 37.25
CA VAL A 131 20.87 2.42 38.40
C VAL A 131 19.40 2.43 37.87
N SER A 132 18.48 1.69 38.49
CA SER A 132 17.01 1.89 38.44
C SER A 132 16.58 2.65 39.71
N PRO A 133 15.41 3.36 39.79
CA PRO A 133 14.15 2.64 40.09
C PRO A 133 12.79 3.32 39.74
N THR A 134 11.73 2.49 39.80
CA THR A 134 10.32 2.68 40.32
C THR A 134 9.40 3.77 39.72
N GLN A 135 8.24 3.42 39.12
CA GLN A 135 6.91 3.01 39.68
C GLN A 135 6.12 4.11 40.43
N ASN A 136 4.91 4.46 39.92
CA ASN A 136 3.60 4.47 40.63
C ASN A 136 2.51 5.11 39.74
N THR A 137 1.45 4.39 39.31
CA THR A 137 0.14 4.06 39.93
C THR A 137 -0.99 5.08 39.72
N ALA A 138 -2.17 4.51 39.44
CA ALA A 138 -3.44 5.12 39.08
C ALA A 138 -4.30 5.56 40.28
N HIS A 139 -5.32 6.38 40.00
CA HIS A 139 -6.65 6.59 40.63
C HIS A 139 -7.28 7.82 39.93
N ASP A 140 -8.59 8.04 39.74
CA ASP A 140 -9.81 7.42 40.23
C ASP A 140 -11.00 7.89 39.34
N SER A 141 -12.10 7.16 39.43
CA SER A 141 -13.40 7.36 38.73
C SER A 141 -14.26 8.46 39.43
N VAL A 142 -15.40 8.99 38.92
CA VAL A 142 -16.77 8.40 38.98
C VAL A 142 -17.86 9.50 38.67
N ASP A 143 -18.98 9.08 38.04
CA ASP A 143 -20.39 9.57 38.00
C ASP A 143 -20.76 10.97 37.45
N THR A 144 -21.92 11.22 36.82
CA THR A 144 -23.31 10.71 37.01
C THR A 144 -24.17 10.68 35.72
N VAL A 145 -25.17 9.80 35.79
CA VAL A 145 -26.22 9.36 34.84
C VAL A 145 -27.51 10.22 34.92
N THR A 146 -28.34 10.29 33.86
CA THR A 146 -29.80 9.89 33.83
C THR A 146 -30.54 10.24 32.52
N PRO A 147 -31.69 9.56 32.19
CA PRO A 147 -31.95 8.95 30.86
C PRO A 147 -33.29 9.37 30.20
N ILE A 148 -33.56 8.97 28.94
CA ILE A 148 -34.94 8.79 28.41
C ILE A 148 -35.03 7.64 27.37
N VAL A 149 -35.83 6.63 27.75
CA VAL A 149 -36.79 5.73 27.04
C VAL A 149 -36.61 5.33 25.56
N SER A 150 -36.73 4.02 25.37
CA SER A 150 -36.80 3.18 24.17
C SER A 150 -38.02 3.38 23.27
N THR A 151 -37.86 3.16 21.94
CA THR A 151 -38.79 2.35 21.12
C THR A 151 -38.14 1.80 19.85
N SER A 152 -38.54 0.56 19.53
CA SER A 152 -38.61 -0.09 18.21
C SER A 152 -37.33 -0.49 17.47
N SER A 153 -37.06 -1.79 17.60
CA SER A 153 -36.41 -2.69 16.65
C SER A 153 -36.93 -2.56 15.21
N THR A 154 -36.02 -2.27 14.27
CA THR A 154 -36.14 -2.68 12.87
C THR A 154 -34.86 -3.39 12.45
N THR A 155 -35.04 -4.60 11.93
CA THR A 155 -34.02 -5.45 11.35
C THR A 155 -33.45 -4.74 10.11
N SER A 156 -32.28 -4.12 10.24
CA SER A 156 -31.55 -3.55 9.11
C SER A 156 -30.69 -4.64 8.50
N THR A 157 -31.18 -5.24 7.41
CA THR A 157 -30.35 -6.02 6.49
C THR A 157 -29.33 -5.05 5.88
N SER A 158 -28.11 -5.06 6.41
CA SER A 158 -26.98 -4.31 5.88
C SER A 158 -26.60 -4.89 4.51
N GLN A 159 -27.27 -4.43 3.46
CA GLN A 159 -26.72 -4.52 2.11
C GLN A 159 -25.68 -3.40 1.97
N SER A 160 -24.41 -3.78 1.88
CA SER A 160 -23.35 -2.86 1.47
C SER A 160 -23.74 -2.20 0.14
N PRO A 161 -23.64 -0.87 0.00
CA PRO A 161 -24.10 -0.18 -1.20
C PRO A 161 -23.30 -0.62 -2.43
N LEU A 162 -24.02 -1.07 -3.46
CA LEU A 162 -23.47 -1.37 -4.79
C LEU A 162 -22.81 -0.12 -5.39
N LEU A 163 -21.59 -0.29 -5.90
CA LEU A 163 -20.85 0.79 -6.56
C LEU A 163 -21.55 1.28 -7.83
N PRO A 164 -21.49 2.59 -8.13
CA PRO A 164 -21.95 3.13 -9.41
C PRO A 164 -21.23 2.45 -10.59
N PRO A 165 -21.92 2.19 -11.74
CA PRO A 165 -21.35 1.49 -12.89
C PRO A 165 -20.04 2.09 -13.44
N GLU A 166 -19.90 3.41 -13.36
CA GLU A 166 -18.71 4.16 -13.81
C GLU A 166 -17.47 3.89 -12.94
N VAL A 167 -17.68 3.64 -11.64
CA VAL A 167 -16.59 3.29 -10.71
C VAL A 167 -16.13 1.86 -10.94
N GLN A 168 -17.07 0.97 -11.30
CA GLN A 168 -16.77 -0.42 -11.64
C GLN A 168 -15.96 -0.53 -12.94
N SER A 169 -16.29 0.25 -13.98
CA SER A 169 -15.55 0.22 -15.25
C SER A 169 -14.09 0.67 -15.08
N VAL A 170 -13.86 1.75 -14.34
CA VAL A 170 -12.50 2.25 -14.04
C VAL A 170 -11.69 1.22 -13.26
N LEU A 171 -12.29 0.56 -12.26
CA LEU A 171 -11.61 -0.45 -11.47
C LEU A 171 -11.22 -1.67 -12.32
N VAL A 172 -12.11 -2.14 -13.19
CA VAL A 172 -11.83 -3.25 -14.12
C VAL A 172 -10.65 -2.94 -15.03
N ASP A 173 -10.58 -1.72 -15.56
CA ASP A 173 -9.47 -1.31 -16.43
C ASP A 173 -8.13 -1.23 -15.67
N ILE A 174 -8.12 -0.67 -14.46
CA ILE A 174 -6.92 -0.64 -13.60
C ILE A 174 -6.42 -2.07 -13.35
N ILE A 175 -7.32 -2.99 -13.01
CA ILE A 175 -6.96 -4.36 -12.71
C ILE A 175 -6.39 -5.06 -13.94
N ALA A 176 -7.05 -4.93 -15.09
CA ALA A 176 -6.58 -5.50 -16.34
C ALA A 176 -5.18 -5.00 -16.73
N GLN A 177 -4.91 -3.70 -16.56
CA GLN A 177 -3.59 -3.10 -16.83
C GLN A 177 -2.54 -3.56 -15.83
N ALA A 178 -2.87 -3.62 -14.54
CA ALA A 178 -1.95 -4.04 -13.50
C ALA A 178 -1.45 -5.49 -13.71
N TYR A 179 -2.34 -6.39 -14.13
CA TYR A 179 -1.98 -7.77 -14.48
C TYR A 179 -1.17 -7.90 -15.77
N ARG A 180 -1.25 -6.93 -16.68
CA ARG A 180 -0.40 -6.85 -17.88
C ARG A 180 1.01 -6.32 -17.60
N GLY A 181 1.30 -5.97 -16.34
CA GLY A 181 2.62 -5.47 -15.95
C GLY A 181 2.73 -3.95 -15.96
N ASP A 182 1.63 -3.21 -16.14
CA ASP A 182 1.67 -1.75 -16.11
C ASP A 182 1.95 -1.23 -14.70
N THR A 183 3.12 -0.62 -14.50
CA THR A 183 3.61 -0.17 -13.20
C THR A 183 2.66 0.84 -12.54
N ALA A 184 2.12 1.78 -13.33
CA ALA A 184 1.23 2.83 -12.83
C ALA A 184 -0.10 2.23 -12.35
N ALA A 185 -0.65 1.28 -13.10
CA ALA A 185 -1.85 0.54 -12.72
C ALA A 185 -1.62 -0.32 -11.48
N GLN A 186 -0.46 -0.97 -11.35
CA GLN A 186 -0.10 -1.70 -10.13
C GLN A 186 -0.02 -0.78 -8.90
N ILE A 187 0.59 0.39 -9.03
CA ILE A 187 0.63 1.39 -7.96
C ILE A 187 -0.77 1.90 -7.62
N ARG A 188 -1.62 2.15 -8.63
CA ARG A 188 -3.00 2.59 -8.42
C ARG A 188 -3.82 1.52 -7.70
N LEU A 189 -3.68 0.27 -8.10
CA LEU A 189 -4.38 -0.85 -7.49
C LEU A 189 -3.91 -1.09 -6.05
N GLY A 190 -2.58 -1.06 -5.81
CA GLY A 190 -2.05 -1.12 -4.46
C GLY A 190 -2.51 0.04 -3.58
N THR A 191 -2.61 1.25 -4.14
CA THR A 191 -3.15 2.42 -3.42
C THR A 191 -4.64 2.28 -3.12
N ALA A 192 -5.41 1.70 -4.05
CA ALA A 192 -6.82 1.41 -3.85
C ALA A 192 -7.02 0.43 -2.69
N TYR A 193 -6.27 -0.68 -2.65
CA TYR A 193 -6.27 -1.60 -1.51
C TYR A 193 -5.78 -0.94 -0.22
N LYS A 194 -4.77 -0.07 -0.27
CA LYS A 194 -4.31 0.66 0.93
C LYS A 194 -5.38 1.57 1.53
N LYS A 195 -6.26 2.15 0.71
CA LYS A 195 -7.24 3.16 1.13
C LYS A 195 -8.69 2.65 1.19
N GLY A 196 -8.97 1.43 0.74
CA GLY A 196 -10.35 0.97 0.50
C GLY A 196 -11.04 1.75 -0.63
N GLY A 197 -10.30 2.10 -1.69
CA GLY A 197 -10.80 2.90 -2.81
C GLY A 197 -11.56 2.08 -3.84
N TYR A 198 -12.39 2.74 -4.68
CA TYR A 198 -13.20 2.09 -5.72
C TYR A 198 -14.12 0.97 -5.19
N GLY A 199 -14.50 1.05 -3.92
CA GLY A 199 -15.27 0.03 -3.18
C GLY A 199 -14.55 -1.30 -2.98
N LEU A 200 -13.23 -1.34 -3.18
CA LEU A 200 -12.40 -2.39 -2.63
C LEU A 200 -12.37 -2.25 -1.11
N THR A 201 -12.35 -3.38 -0.41
CA THR A 201 -12.03 -3.37 1.01
C THR A 201 -10.56 -3.01 1.19
N GLN A 202 -10.26 -2.28 2.27
CA GLN A 202 -8.88 -2.01 2.63
C GLN A 202 -8.13 -3.31 2.93
N ASP A 203 -7.03 -3.55 2.22
CA ASP A 203 -6.14 -4.69 2.42
C ASP A 203 -4.68 -4.26 2.22
N TYR A 204 -3.97 -4.09 3.34
CA TYR A 204 -2.58 -3.67 3.31
C TYR A 204 -1.62 -4.75 2.79
N LYS A 205 -1.95 -6.04 2.96
CA LYS A 205 -1.12 -7.13 2.45
C LYS A 205 -1.19 -7.20 0.94
N LEU A 206 -2.38 -7.02 0.38
CA LEU A 206 -2.57 -6.96 -1.07
C LEU A 206 -1.97 -5.67 -1.65
N ALA A 207 -2.10 -4.54 -0.95
CA ALA A 207 -1.39 -3.32 -1.29
C ALA A 207 0.13 -3.53 -1.39
N MET A 208 0.74 -4.17 -0.37
CA MET A 208 2.15 -4.52 -0.35
C MET A 208 2.54 -5.37 -1.56
N LYS A 209 1.78 -6.43 -1.87
CA LYS A 209 2.04 -7.29 -3.04
C LYS A 209 2.08 -6.49 -4.34
N TRP A 210 1.12 -5.59 -4.55
CA TRP A 210 1.08 -4.76 -5.76
C TRP A 210 2.22 -3.76 -5.85
N PHE A 211 2.61 -3.13 -4.74
CA PHE A 211 3.78 -2.25 -4.74
C PHE A 211 5.08 -3.03 -4.98
N LEU A 212 5.22 -4.23 -4.41
CA LEU A 212 6.37 -5.10 -4.66
C LEU A 212 6.46 -5.57 -6.12
N LEU A 213 5.32 -5.76 -6.79
CA LEU A 213 5.31 -6.05 -8.22
C LEU A 213 5.78 -4.83 -9.03
N ALA A 214 5.31 -3.63 -8.66
CA ALA A 214 5.67 -2.38 -9.32
C ALA A 214 7.17 -2.02 -9.20
N VAL A 215 7.84 -2.37 -8.10
CA VAL A 215 9.29 -2.08 -7.97
C VAL A 215 10.19 -3.01 -8.80
N LYS A 216 9.67 -4.10 -9.36
CA LYS A 216 10.44 -5.01 -10.22
C LYS A 216 10.72 -4.41 -11.61
N THR A 217 10.01 -3.36 -11.99
CA THR A 217 10.21 -2.68 -13.28
C THR A 217 11.25 -1.55 -13.13
N LYS A 218 12.02 -1.26 -14.19
CA LYS A 218 13.00 -0.16 -14.21
C LYS A 218 12.38 1.18 -14.63
N ASP A 219 11.11 1.36 -14.32
CA ASP A 219 10.30 2.53 -14.72
C ASP A 219 10.49 3.70 -13.73
N GLU A 220 10.24 4.93 -14.20
CA GLU A 220 10.23 6.17 -13.41
C GLU A 220 9.27 6.08 -12.21
N ASN A 221 8.23 5.24 -12.32
CA ASN A 221 7.25 5.00 -11.27
C ASN A 221 7.78 4.19 -10.07
N ASN A 222 8.97 3.60 -10.17
CA ASN A 222 9.55 2.75 -9.12
C ASN A 222 9.66 3.50 -7.78
N ALA A 223 10.09 4.77 -7.80
CA ALA A 223 10.18 5.61 -6.60
C ALA A 223 8.83 5.81 -5.87
N ILE A 224 7.71 5.82 -6.60
CA ILE A 224 6.36 5.91 -5.99
C ILE A 224 6.03 4.62 -5.24
N ALA A 225 6.24 3.47 -5.89
CA ALA A 225 6.00 2.16 -5.28
C ALA A 225 6.87 1.95 -4.04
N GLN A 226 8.16 2.27 -4.12
CA GLN A 226 9.10 2.22 -2.99
C GLN A 226 8.63 3.10 -1.82
N SER A 227 8.17 4.33 -2.07
CA SER A 227 7.63 5.20 -1.02
C SER A 227 6.38 4.64 -0.36
N ASN A 228 5.54 3.95 -1.13
CA ASN A 228 4.36 3.29 -0.59
C ASN A 228 4.72 2.07 0.27
N ILE A 229 5.69 1.26 -0.14
CA ILE A 229 6.24 0.17 0.68
C ILE A 229 6.81 0.71 1.99
N ALA A 230 7.62 1.77 1.91
CA ALA A 230 8.19 2.43 3.08
C ALA A 230 7.11 2.89 4.07
N SER A 231 6.04 3.50 3.56
CA SER A 231 4.90 3.95 4.37
C SER A 231 4.17 2.79 5.07
N LEU A 232 4.08 1.61 4.45
CA LEU A 232 3.49 0.43 5.09
C LEU A 232 4.34 -0.05 6.27
N TYR A 233 5.67 -0.06 6.13
CA TYR A 233 6.59 -0.36 7.24
C TYR A 233 6.56 0.71 8.34
N GLU A 234 6.54 1.99 7.98
CA GLU A 234 6.47 3.13 8.92
C GLU A 234 5.26 3.01 9.86
N HIS A 235 4.14 2.51 9.36
CA HIS A 235 2.87 2.43 10.11
C HIS A 235 2.48 1.01 10.54
N GLY A 236 3.28 -0.02 10.26
CA GLY A 236 2.91 -1.41 10.54
C GLY A 236 1.64 -1.88 9.82
N GLN A 237 1.40 -1.37 8.61
CA GLN A 237 0.19 -1.64 7.85
C GLN A 237 0.40 -2.88 6.96
N GLY A 238 -0.18 -4.01 7.35
CA GLY A 238 -0.05 -5.28 6.61
C GLY A 238 1.32 -5.97 6.78
N VAL A 239 2.24 -5.33 7.49
CA VAL A 239 3.56 -5.82 7.90
C VAL A 239 3.83 -5.39 9.34
N VAL A 240 4.78 -6.03 10.02
CA VAL A 240 5.23 -5.53 11.33
C VAL A 240 5.86 -4.15 11.15
N GLN A 241 5.55 -3.22 12.05
CA GLN A 241 6.14 -1.88 12.01
C GLN A 241 7.65 -1.98 12.15
N ASP A 242 8.38 -1.36 11.22
CA ASP A 242 9.84 -1.37 11.20
C ASP A 242 10.37 -0.06 10.57
N MET A 243 10.90 0.81 11.42
CA MET A 243 11.43 2.11 10.98
C MET A 243 12.74 1.98 10.18
N SER A 244 13.50 0.91 10.39
CA SER A 244 14.74 0.65 9.64
C SER A 244 14.40 0.20 8.22
N GLU A 245 13.42 -0.70 8.05
CA GLU A 245 12.91 -1.06 6.73
C GLU A 245 12.22 0.12 6.03
N ALA A 246 11.43 0.91 6.76
CA ALA A 246 10.84 2.13 6.22
C ALA A 246 11.93 3.08 5.69
N LEU A 247 12.99 3.32 6.47
CA LEU A 247 14.13 4.13 6.04
C LEU A 247 14.78 3.55 4.78
N ASN A 248 15.07 2.24 4.75
CA ASN A 248 15.69 1.59 3.60
C ASN A 248 14.90 1.82 2.30
N TRP A 249 13.57 1.68 2.35
CA TRP A 249 12.72 1.92 1.19
C TRP A 249 12.59 3.41 0.84
N TYR A 250 12.52 4.31 1.84
CA TYR A 250 12.52 5.75 1.58
C TYR A 250 13.83 6.21 0.94
N VAL A 251 14.98 5.72 1.37
CA VAL A 251 16.28 6.05 0.78
C VAL A 251 16.32 5.66 -0.70
N LYS A 252 15.89 4.44 -1.06
CA LYS A 252 15.82 4.00 -2.47
C LYS A 252 14.97 4.96 -3.33
N ALA A 253 13.84 5.43 -2.80
CA ALA A 253 12.97 6.37 -3.50
C ALA A 253 13.56 7.79 -3.53
N ALA A 254 14.23 8.19 -2.47
CA ALA A 254 14.85 9.50 -2.30
C ALA A 254 16.06 9.70 -3.23
N GLU A 255 16.83 8.63 -3.46
CA GLU A 255 17.95 8.58 -4.41
C GLU A 255 17.49 8.78 -5.86
N GLN A 256 16.25 8.39 -6.18
CA GLN A 256 15.60 8.68 -7.46
C GLN A 256 14.99 10.10 -7.52
N GLY A 257 15.33 10.97 -6.57
CA GLY A 257 14.93 12.39 -6.58
C GLY A 257 13.54 12.67 -6.02
N ARG A 258 12.80 11.65 -5.53
CA ARG A 258 11.44 11.86 -5.04
C ARG A 258 11.42 12.70 -3.76
N VAL A 259 10.91 13.92 -3.88
CA VAL A 259 10.88 14.94 -2.82
C VAL A 259 10.27 14.43 -1.50
N LEU A 260 9.09 13.82 -1.55
CA LEU A 260 8.44 13.30 -0.35
C LEU A 260 9.23 12.15 0.31
N ALA A 261 9.93 11.34 -0.48
CA ALA A 261 10.77 10.28 0.05
C ALA A 261 12.03 10.82 0.70
N GLN A 262 12.63 11.88 0.14
CA GLN A 262 13.77 12.58 0.76
C GLN A 262 13.37 13.18 2.12
N LEU A 263 12.21 13.85 2.19
CA LEU A 263 11.68 14.33 3.47
C LEU A 263 11.51 13.18 4.47
N LYS A 264 10.85 12.09 4.05
CA LYS A 264 10.57 10.93 4.90
C LYS A 264 11.83 10.16 5.32
N ALA A 265 12.84 10.07 4.47
CA ALA A 265 14.13 9.49 4.83
C ALA A 265 14.80 10.30 5.96
N GLY A 266 14.77 11.63 5.88
CA GLY A 266 15.26 12.48 6.97
C GLY A 266 14.47 12.29 8.27
N GLU A 267 13.14 12.19 8.20
CA GLU A 267 12.28 11.94 9.36
C GLU A 267 12.52 10.57 9.99
N CYS A 268 12.64 9.51 9.18
CA CYS A 268 12.92 8.17 9.69
C CYS A 268 14.31 8.13 10.35
N THR A 269 15.31 8.78 9.76
CA THR A 269 16.69 8.82 10.30
C THR A 269 16.76 9.37 11.72
N ILE A 270 15.90 10.32 12.09
CA ILE A 270 15.88 10.90 13.44
C ILE A 270 14.99 10.12 14.42
N ASN A 271 14.18 9.17 13.93
CA ASN A 271 13.18 8.45 14.73
C ASN A 271 13.53 6.97 14.96
N ILE A 272 14.67 6.48 14.46
CA ILE A 272 15.11 5.09 14.67
C ILE A 272 15.61 4.90 16.11
N ASP A 273 14.97 3.97 16.83
CA ASP A 273 15.38 3.43 18.14
C ASP A 273 15.74 4.48 19.21
N GLY A 274 15.08 5.65 19.17
CA GLY A 274 15.32 6.75 20.09
C GLY A 274 16.70 7.42 19.93
N LYS A 275 17.46 7.09 18.88
CA LYS A 275 18.75 7.70 18.56
C LYS A 275 18.61 8.64 17.37
N ALA A 276 18.31 9.90 17.66
CA ALA A 276 18.19 10.90 16.61
C ALA A 276 19.56 11.24 16.00
N ASP A 277 19.80 10.81 14.75
CA ASP A 277 20.98 11.20 13.96
C ASP A 277 20.66 12.38 13.04
N TYR A 278 20.56 13.56 13.65
CA TYR A 278 20.27 14.81 12.91
C TYR A 278 21.32 15.13 11.84
N ALA A 279 22.57 14.69 12.03
CA ALA A 279 23.65 14.92 11.08
C ALA A 279 23.41 14.15 9.78
N LYS A 280 22.94 12.89 9.87
CA LYS A 280 22.53 12.09 8.69
C LYS A 280 21.20 12.52 8.09
N ALA A 281 20.30 13.12 8.88
CA ALA A 281 19.01 13.59 8.38
C ALA A 281 19.13 14.90 7.57
N LEU A 282 20.03 15.80 7.96
CA LEU A 282 20.17 17.11 7.34
C LEU A 282 20.37 17.06 5.81
N PRO A 283 21.25 16.20 5.23
CA PRO A 283 21.39 16.08 3.78
C PRO A 283 20.08 15.72 3.07
N TRP A 284 19.23 14.88 3.68
CA TRP A 284 17.95 14.51 3.10
C TRP A 284 16.95 15.67 3.12
N PHE A 285 16.88 16.41 4.22
CA PHE A 285 16.07 17.62 4.29
C PHE A 285 16.55 18.68 3.29
N LEU A 286 17.86 18.89 3.13
CA LEU A 286 18.40 19.83 2.17
C LEU A 286 18.05 19.46 0.72
N LYS A 287 18.18 18.19 0.34
CA LYS A 287 17.77 17.71 -1.01
C LYS A 287 16.29 18.01 -1.30
N ALA A 288 15.39 17.75 -0.34
CA ALA A 288 13.97 18.06 -0.50
C ALA A 288 13.69 19.57 -0.48
N ALA A 289 14.44 20.33 0.33
CA ALA A 289 14.31 21.77 0.49
C ALA A 289 14.73 22.54 -0.77
N GLU A 290 15.82 22.10 -1.43
CA GLU A 290 16.29 22.60 -2.72
C GLU A 290 15.25 22.39 -3.83
N GLN A 291 14.49 21.29 -3.75
CA GLN A 291 13.35 21.03 -4.64
C GLN A 291 12.07 21.77 -4.24
N GLY A 292 12.14 22.68 -3.26
CA GLY A 292 11.04 23.57 -2.89
C GLY A 292 10.01 22.98 -1.91
N ASN A 293 10.32 21.86 -1.24
CA ASN A 293 9.45 21.33 -0.19
C ASN A 293 9.52 22.20 1.08
N SER A 294 8.42 22.85 1.43
CA SER A 294 8.37 23.82 2.52
C SER A 294 8.57 23.20 3.91
N GLU A 295 8.07 21.98 4.14
CA GLU A 295 8.32 21.22 5.37
C GLU A 295 9.81 20.87 5.52
N ALA A 296 10.46 20.41 4.45
CA ALA A 296 11.89 20.11 4.47
C ALA A 296 12.75 21.37 4.68
N GLN A 297 12.37 22.49 4.06
CA GLN A 297 13.00 23.79 4.30
C GLN A 297 12.88 24.19 5.77
N TYR A 298 11.70 24.05 6.37
CA TYR A 298 11.48 24.30 7.78
C TYR A 298 12.35 23.40 8.67
N LYS A 299 12.37 22.08 8.43
CA LYS A 299 13.20 21.15 9.21
C LYS A 299 14.70 21.45 9.08
N ALA A 300 15.20 21.74 7.87
CA ALA A 300 16.59 22.15 7.68
C ALA A 300 16.91 23.45 8.45
N ALA A 301 16.00 24.43 8.43
CA ALA A 301 16.14 25.66 9.19
C ALA A 301 16.20 25.41 10.69
N MET A 302 15.37 24.51 11.22
CA MET A 302 15.40 24.12 12.64
C MET A 302 16.75 23.51 13.05
N LEU A 303 17.31 22.61 12.23
CA LEU A 303 18.60 21.99 12.52
C LEU A 303 19.72 23.04 12.60
N TYR A 304 19.76 23.98 11.66
CA TYR A 304 20.72 25.10 11.72
C TYR A 304 20.48 26.07 12.87
N ASN A 305 19.21 26.36 13.19
CA ASN A 305 18.86 27.28 14.28
C ASN A 305 19.28 26.74 15.65
N ASN A 306 19.08 25.43 15.86
CA ASN A 306 19.32 24.75 17.13
C ASN A 306 20.74 24.18 17.23
N GLY A 307 21.45 24.04 16.10
CA GLY A 307 22.74 23.34 16.05
C GLY A 307 22.60 21.82 16.26
N GLN A 308 21.50 21.23 15.79
CA GLN A 308 21.23 19.79 15.95
C GLN A 308 21.85 19.03 14.78
N GLY A 309 22.89 18.23 15.05
CA GLY A 309 23.62 17.47 14.02
C GLY A 309 24.48 18.33 13.09
N VAL A 310 24.56 19.65 13.33
CA VAL A 310 25.36 20.60 12.56
C VAL A 310 25.72 21.78 13.46
N SER A 311 26.80 22.50 13.17
CA SER A 311 27.09 23.77 13.83
C SER A 311 25.95 24.75 13.62
N ARG A 312 25.57 25.44 14.69
CA ARG A 312 24.52 26.46 14.65
C ARG A 312 24.88 27.56 13.65
N ASP A 313 23.97 27.83 12.72
CA ASP A 313 24.17 28.80 11.63
C ASP A 313 22.88 29.60 11.42
N MET A 314 22.83 30.80 12.01
CA MET A 314 21.66 31.66 11.94
C MET A 314 21.36 32.17 10.53
N SER A 315 22.39 32.38 9.72
CA SER A 315 22.22 32.85 8.34
C SER A 315 21.51 31.77 7.51
N LYS A 316 21.93 30.51 7.62
CA LYS A 316 21.26 29.39 6.94
C LYS A 316 19.87 29.12 7.51
N ALA A 317 19.68 29.21 8.81
CA ALA A 317 18.37 29.08 9.44
C ALA A 317 17.39 30.13 8.90
N MET A 318 17.80 31.41 8.91
CA MET A 318 17.01 32.53 8.39
C MET A 318 16.68 32.36 6.91
N TYR A 319 17.65 31.92 6.09
CA TYR A 319 17.43 31.64 4.68
C TYR A 319 16.35 30.58 4.48
N TRP A 320 16.48 29.41 5.12
CA TRP A 320 15.54 28.31 4.93
C TRP A 320 14.16 28.58 5.54
N TYR A 321 14.07 29.27 6.69
CA TYR A 321 12.78 29.73 7.21
C TYR A 321 12.09 30.71 6.27
N ASP A 322 12.82 31.64 5.65
CA ASP A 322 12.28 32.57 4.66
C ASP A 322 11.75 31.85 3.40
N GLN A 323 12.47 30.85 2.89
CA GLN A 323 12.00 30.02 1.78
C GLN A 323 10.71 29.25 2.12
N ALA A 324 10.65 28.64 3.31
CA ALA A 324 9.48 27.92 3.78
C ALA A 324 8.27 28.86 3.99
N ALA A 325 8.50 30.04 4.58
CA ALA A 325 7.48 31.05 4.83
C ALA A 325 6.88 31.60 3.52
N LYS A 326 7.72 31.87 2.51
CA LYS A 326 7.26 32.27 1.15
C LYS A 326 6.35 31.23 0.49
N ARG A 327 6.45 29.97 0.92
CA ARG A 327 5.60 28.86 0.47
C ARG A 327 4.44 28.54 1.44
N GLY A 328 4.15 29.45 2.38
CA GLY A 328 3.01 29.36 3.28
C GLY A 328 3.22 28.49 4.52
N HIS A 329 4.45 28.10 4.85
CA HIS A 329 4.71 27.32 6.05
C HIS A 329 4.60 28.16 7.32
N THR A 330 3.51 27.98 8.08
CA THR A 330 3.14 28.82 9.23
C THR A 330 4.19 28.86 10.33
N MET A 331 4.67 27.70 10.79
CA MET A 331 5.72 27.65 11.83
C MET A 331 7.04 28.27 11.37
N ALA A 332 7.30 28.33 10.06
CA ALA A 332 8.50 28.98 9.55
C ALA A 332 8.34 30.50 9.59
N THR A 333 7.16 31.01 9.26
CA THR A 333 6.82 32.44 9.40
C THR A 333 6.97 32.91 10.84
N ASP A 334 6.47 32.15 11.81
CA ASP A 334 6.54 32.50 13.23
C ASP A 334 8.00 32.50 13.73
N ASN A 335 8.76 31.45 13.40
CA ASN A 335 10.18 31.38 13.74
C ASN A 335 11.00 32.48 13.07
N LEU A 336 10.70 32.81 11.82
CA LEU A 336 11.35 33.91 11.11
C LEU A 336 11.06 35.25 11.77
N ALA A 337 9.81 35.53 12.15
CA ALA A 337 9.42 36.75 12.85
C ALA A 337 10.11 36.86 14.21
N PHE A 338 10.17 35.75 14.96
CA PHE A 338 10.87 35.67 16.23
C PHE A 338 12.39 35.91 16.10
N LEU A 339 13.03 35.38 15.06
CA LEU A 339 14.46 35.63 14.84
C LEU A 339 14.72 37.07 14.37
N LYS A 340 13.83 37.65 13.54
CA LYS A 340 13.90 39.07 13.15
C LYS A 340 13.79 40.01 14.35
N SER A 341 12.90 39.73 15.30
CA SER A 341 12.77 40.55 16.52
C SER A 341 14.01 40.48 17.43
N ARG A 342 14.84 39.44 17.28
CA ARG A 342 16.15 39.30 17.95
C ARG A 342 17.33 39.91 17.17
N GLY A 343 17.05 40.61 16.07
CA GLY A 343 18.06 41.31 15.27
C GLY A 343 18.74 40.46 14.19
N TYR A 344 18.28 39.23 13.93
CA TYR A 344 18.76 38.45 12.79
C TYR A 344 18.08 38.90 11.50
N ALA A 345 18.84 38.96 10.41
CA ALA A 345 18.33 39.33 9.08
C ALA A 345 18.40 38.14 8.12
N VAL A 346 17.49 38.12 7.13
CA VAL A 346 17.58 37.18 6.02
C VAL A 346 18.80 37.57 5.18
N PRO A 347 19.74 36.66 4.91
CA PRO A 347 20.90 36.97 4.09
C PRO A 347 20.46 37.35 2.67
N ALA A 348 21.15 38.32 2.06
CA ALA A 348 20.89 38.69 0.67
C ALA A 348 21.17 37.49 -0.24
N THR A 349 20.20 37.11 -1.07
CA THR A 349 20.40 36.12 -2.13
C THR A 349 21.30 36.73 -3.20
N LYS A 350 22.47 36.11 -3.43
CA LYS A 350 23.35 36.45 -4.55
C LYS A 350 22.82 35.90 -5.87
#